data_AF-A0A2E2A074-F1
#
_entry.id   AF-A0A2E2A074-F1
#
_cell.length_a   1.000
_cell.length_b   1.000
_cell.length_c   1.000
_cell.angle_alpha   90.00
_cell.angle_beta   90.00
_cell.angle_gamma   90.00
#
_symmetry.space_group_name_H-M   'P 1'
#
loop_
_entity.id
_entity.type
_entity.pdbx_description
1 polymer ?
#
loop_
_entity_poly.entity_id
_entity_poly.type
_entity_poly.pdbx_seq_one_letter_code
_entity_poly.pdbx_strand_id
1 'polypeptide(L)'
;MKRFIVILSAFFCLSMAQDIAGSWTLTAVDVFYYNFARLNHETNDPAFGEFQGQTPLYVSDTYGLGASLPLAWLPPGYMFLGVPNGPYGEGGLAANGVNLNVTLATDGTGVIPEGSSYPDIELDPEACVTFGQVLPVTDEVIYTSTADAGVLLPETNIVGLPSLNRYAGTEVGTMSLSQSVVFSFFPEEATTDVAPMPLYFADGHFGTSMTPNA
;
A
#
# COMPACT_ATOMS: atom_id res chain seq x y z
N MET A 1 -13.26 6.11 13.18
CA MET A 1 -13.22 6.84 11.90
C MET A 1 -12.19 6.15 11.02
N LYS A 2 -12.67 5.30 10.11
CA LYS A 2 -11.88 4.33 9.34
C LYS A 2 -11.53 4.92 7.99
N ARG A 3 -10.32 5.47 7.76
CA ARG A 3 -9.72 5.73 6.43
C ARG A 3 -8.20 5.86 6.59
N PHE A 4 -7.46 5.38 5.59
CA PHE A 4 -6.00 5.48 5.42
C PHE A 4 -5.13 4.33 5.95
N ILE A 5 -5.41 3.14 5.40
CA ILE A 5 -4.37 2.25 4.91
C ILE A 5 -4.60 2.16 3.38
N VAL A 6 -3.66 2.71 2.60
CA VAL A 6 -3.61 2.48 1.15
C VAL A 6 -2.88 1.15 0.99
N ILE A 7 -3.59 0.04 1.15
CA ILE A 7 -3.15 -1.22 0.55
C ILE A 7 -3.50 -1.05 -0.93
N LEU A 8 -2.52 -0.52 -1.68
CA LEU A 8 -2.51 -0.65 -3.12
C LEU A 8 -2.05 -2.08 -3.43
N SER A 9 -2.93 -3.04 -3.19
CA SER A 9 -2.80 -4.38 -3.76
C SER A 9 -3.03 -4.23 -5.25
N ALA A 10 -1.98 -3.84 -5.95
CA ALA A 10 -2.06 -3.61 -7.37
C ALA A 10 -2.23 -4.96 -8.07
N PHE A 11 -3.47 -5.22 -8.48
CA PHE A 11 -3.85 -6.37 -9.27
C PHE A 11 -3.37 -6.13 -10.71
N PHE A 12 -2.05 -6.14 -10.92
CA PHE A 12 -1.47 -5.93 -12.25
C PHE A 12 -1.59 -7.20 -13.08
N CYS A 13 -2.74 -7.39 -13.71
CA CYS A 13 -2.85 -8.33 -14.83
C CYS A 13 -2.19 -7.69 -16.06
N LEU A 14 -1.02 -8.21 -16.45
CA LEU A 14 -0.36 -7.85 -17.70
C LEU A 14 -1.14 -8.45 -18.87
N SER A 15 -2.12 -7.72 -19.39
CA SER A 15 -2.92 -8.15 -20.54
C SER A 15 -2.34 -7.58 -21.84
N MET A 16 -1.13 -8.04 -22.20
CA MET A 16 -0.39 -7.57 -23.40
C MET A 16 -1.07 -7.90 -24.75
N ALA A 17 -2.33 -8.36 -24.77
CA ALA A 17 -3.06 -8.72 -26.00
C ALA A 17 -4.58 -8.94 -25.84
N GLN A 18 -5.17 -8.81 -24.65
CA GLN A 18 -6.58 -9.12 -24.41
C GLN A 18 -7.17 -8.22 -23.32
N ASP A 19 -8.48 -8.04 -23.31
CA ASP A 19 -9.18 -7.44 -22.18
C ASP A 19 -9.00 -8.33 -20.93
N ILE A 20 -9.01 -7.73 -19.74
CA ILE A 20 -8.76 -8.42 -18.46
C ILE A 20 -9.94 -9.32 -18.03
N ALA A 21 -11.07 -9.28 -18.75
CA ALA A 21 -12.21 -10.15 -18.50
C ALA A 21 -11.78 -11.64 -18.52
N GLY A 22 -12.12 -12.37 -17.46
CA GLY A 22 -11.68 -13.75 -17.25
C GLY A 22 -11.69 -14.15 -15.77
N SER A 23 -11.31 -15.40 -15.51
CA SER A 23 -11.11 -15.90 -14.15
C SER A 23 -9.62 -16.02 -13.86
N TRP A 24 -9.20 -15.42 -12.74
CA TRP A 24 -7.82 -15.24 -12.35
C TRP A 24 -7.59 -15.78 -10.94
N THR A 25 -6.40 -16.31 -10.71
CA THR A 25 -5.91 -16.71 -9.38
C THR A 25 -4.59 -16.01 -9.13
N LEU A 26 -4.41 -15.47 -7.93
CA LEU A 26 -3.14 -14.87 -7.52
C LEU A 26 -2.07 -15.96 -7.38
N THR A 27 -1.03 -15.89 -8.21
CA THR A 27 0.06 -16.89 -8.23
C THR A 27 1.36 -16.36 -7.64
N ALA A 28 1.54 -15.05 -7.57
CA ALA A 28 2.69 -14.44 -6.93
C ALA A 28 2.40 -13.02 -6.45
N VAL A 29 3.14 -12.57 -5.43
CA VAL A 29 3.14 -11.18 -4.99
C VAL A 29 4.54 -10.77 -4.56
N ASP A 30 4.92 -9.53 -4.88
CA ASP A 30 6.15 -8.90 -4.42
C ASP A 30 5.82 -7.47 -3.99
N VAL A 31 5.91 -7.18 -2.69
CA VAL A 31 5.49 -5.92 -2.10
C VAL A 31 6.66 -5.26 -1.41
N PHE A 32 6.81 -3.96 -1.60
CA PHE A 32 7.78 -3.16 -0.85
C PHE A 32 7.06 -2.08 -0.06
N TYR A 33 7.12 -2.16 1.27
CA TYR A 33 6.49 -1.19 2.16
C TYR A 33 7.43 -0.04 2.46
N TYR A 34 6.91 1.18 2.35
CA TYR A 34 7.55 2.39 2.85
C TYR A 34 6.78 2.90 4.06
N ASN A 35 7.47 3.07 5.19
CA ASN A 35 6.87 3.54 6.44
C ASN A 35 7.36 4.94 6.73
N PHE A 36 6.41 5.87 6.81
CA PHE A 36 6.65 7.28 7.10
C PHE A 36 6.07 7.65 8.46
N ALA A 37 6.81 8.44 9.23
CA ALA A 37 6.34 8.96 10.51
C ALA A 37 5.15 9.87 10.27
N ARG A 38 4.03 9.64 10.98
CA ARG A 38 2.89 10.55 10.93
C ARG A 38 3.11 11.73 11.88
N LEU A 39 2.28 12.77 11.73
CA LEU A 39 2.18 13.82 12.74
C LEU A 39 1.84 13.20 14.10
N ASN A 40 2.69 13.42 15.09
CA ASN A 40 2.43 12.98 16.44
C ASN A 40 1.47 13.96 17.11
N HIS A 41 0.23 13.52 17.37
CA HIS A 41 -0.79 14.35 18.00
C HIS A 41 -0.48 14.69 19.46
N GLU A 42 0.31 13.88 20.17
CA GLU A 42 0.67 14.14 21.58
C GLU A 42 1.66 15.29 21.72
N THR A 43 2.53 15.48 20.72
CA THR A 43 3.52 16.56 20.68
C THR A 43 3.08 17.71 19.79
N ASN A 44 1.85 17.67 19.24
CA ASN A 44 1.29 18.72 18.38
C ASN A 44 0.76 19.92 19.18
N ASP A 45 1.52 20.36 20.19
CA ASP A 45 1.22 21.51 21.04
C ASP A 45 2.35 22.54 20.94
N PRO A 46 2.06 23.86 20.90
CA PRO A 46 3.08 24.91 20.87
C PRO A 46 4.12 24.83 22.00
N ALA A 47 3.80 24.18 23.13
CA ALA A 47 4.72 23.92 24.23
C ALA A 47 5.97 23.11 23.82
N PHE A 48 5.88 22.32 22.74
CA PHE A 48 6.99 21.54 22.22
C PHE A 48 7.91 22.33 21.27
N GLY A 49 7.60 23.60 20.98
CA GLY A 49 8.45 24.49 20.18
C GLY A 49 8.81 23.89 18.82
N GLU A 50 10.10 23.75 18.54
CA GLU A 50 10.60 23.17 17.28
C GLU A 50 10.27 21.67 17.12
N PHE A 51 9.96 20.97 18.20
CA PHE A 51 9.58 19.55 18.20
C PHE A 51 8.08 19.32 18.03
N GLN A 52 7.31 20.38 17.75
CA GLN A 52 5.87 20.28 17.58
C GLN A 52 5.52 19.26 16.49
N GLY A 53 4.70 18.27 16.84
CA GLY A 53 4.23 17.22 15.94
C GLY A 53 5.26 16.14 15.61
N GLN A 54 6.48 16.22 16.15
CA GLN A 54 7.53 15.21 15.94
C GLN A 54 7.38 14.01 16.88
N THR A 55 7.86 12.84 16.46
CA THR A 55 7.84 11.62 17.29
C THR A 55 9.18 11.46 18.02
N PRO A 56 9.22 11.50 19.36
CA PRO A 56 10.45 11.26 20.11
C PRO A 56 10.83 9.77 20.10
N LEU A 57 12.10 9.48 19.79
CA LEU A 57 12.69 8.15 19.92
C LEU A 57 13.35 8.04 21.29
N TYR A 58 12.87 7.11 22.12
CA TYR A 58 13.44 6.86 23.43
C TYR A 58 14.35 5.63 23.45
N VAL A 59 15.42 5.69 24.24
CA VAL A 59 16.10 4.48 24.74
C VAL A 59 15.78 4.33 26.21
N SER A 60 15.36 3.11 26.54
CA SER A 60 15.05 2.70 27.91
C SER A 60 16.14 1.77 28.43
N ASP A 61 16.45 1.91 29.73
CA ASP A 61 17.39 1.03 30.40
C ASP A 61 16.90 -0.42 30.44
N THR A 62 17.79 -1.35 30.09
CA THR A 62 17.51 -2.80 30.13
C THR A 62 17.53 -3.36 31.57
N TYR A 63 18.20 -2.67 32.50
CA TYR A 63 18.39 -3.12 33.88
C TYR A 63 17.26 -2.71 34.84
N GLY A 64 16.17 -2.12 34.32
CA GLY A 64 14.97 -1.81 35.11
C GLY A 64 15.11 -0.61 36.04
N LEU A 65 16.10 0.26 35.83
CA LEU A 65 16.33 1.47 36.64
C LEU A 65 15.32 2.60 36.35
N GLY A 66 14.41 2.41 35.38
CA GLY A 66 13.37 3.37 35.04
C GLY A 66 13.85 4.61 34.26
N ALA A 67 15.09 4.61 33.79
CA ALA A 67 15.62 5.69 32.96
C ALA A 67 15.13 5.55 31.51
N SER A 68 14.52 6.62 30.98
CA SER A 68 14.17 6.77 29.57
C SER A 68 14.70 8.11 29.07
N LEU A 69 15.50 8.06 28.01
CA LEU A 69 16.18 9.23 27.45
C LEU A 69 15.76 9.41 25.98
N PRO A 70 15.30 10.61 25.58
CA PRO A 70 15.05 10.88 24.16
C PRO A 70 16.38 10.97 23.42
N LEU A 71 16.55 10.15 22.39
CA LEU A 71 17.75 10.14 21.53
C LEU A 71 17.60 11.06 20.32
N ALA A 72 16.40 11.10 19.74
CA ALA A 72 16.14 11.81 18.50
C ALA A 72 14.66 12.19 18.41
N TRP A 73 14.36 13.15 17.54
CA TRP A 73 13.01 13.53 17.18
C TRP A 73 12.83 13.27 15.68
N LEU A 74 11.84 12.44 15.35
CA LEU A 74 11.51 12.09 13.97
C LEU A 74 10.46 13.07 13.45
N PRO A 75 10.76 13.85 12.42
CA PRO A 75 9.79 14.78 11.87
C PRO A 75 8.65 14.04 11.14
N PRO A 76 7.45 14.62 11.05
CA PRO A 76 6.38 14.10 10.20
C PRO A 76 6.86 13.93 8.76
N GLY A 77 6.47 12.83 8.13
CA GLY A 77 6.87 12.48 6.78
C GLY A 77 8.24 11.83 6.66
N TYR A 78 8.99 11.66 7.75
CA TYR A 78 10.28 10.98 7.71
C TYR A 78 10.13 9.49 7.47
N MET A 79 10.79 8.96 6.43
CA MET A 79 10.86 7.54 6.16
C MET A 79 11.82 6.86 7.14
N PHE A 80 11.28 6.07 8.07
CA PHE A 80 12.09 5.39 9.08
C PHE A 80 12.29 3.90 8.78
N LEU A 81 11.53 3.32 7.86
CA LEU A 81 11.65 1.90 7.52
C LEU A 81 11.16 1.58 6.10
N GLY A 82 11.99 0.89 5.33
CA GLY A 82 11.62 0.22 4.09
C GLY A 82 11.67 -1.29 4.28
N VAL A 83 10.58 -2.02 3.98
CA VAL A 83 10.49 -3.47 4.21
C VAL A 83 10.10 -4.18 2.92
N PRO A 84 10.99 -5.02 2.35
CA PRO A 84 10.57 -5.97 1.33
C PRO A 84 9.69 -7.07 1.98
N ASN A 85 8.54 -7.34 1.39
CA ASN A 85 7.61 -8.39 1.78
C ASN A 85 7.30 -9.28 0.57
N GLY A 86 8.16 -10.25 0.36
CA GLY A 86 8.18 -11.10 -0.83
C GLY A 86 9.58 -11.17 -1.44
N PRO A 87 9.70 -11.74 -2.65
CA PRO A 87 8.61 -12.27 -3.46
C PRO A 87 8.05 -13.59 -2.89
N TYR A 88 6.72 -13.73 -2.88
CA TYR A 88 6.04 -14.99 -2.62
C TYR A 88 5.48 -15.55 -3.92
N GLY A 89 5.86 -16.78 -4.27
CA GLY A 89 5.15 -17.56 -5.29
C GLY A 89 4.03 -18.40 -4.69
N GLU A 90 3.37 -19.24 -5.50
CA GLU A 90 2.21 -20.05 -5.11
C GLU A 90 2.40 -20.81 -3.77
N GLY A 91 3.55 -21.47 -3.59
CA GLY A 91 3.85 -22.20 -2.36
C GLY A 91 3.98 -21.29 -1.13
N GLY A 92 4.53 -20.08 -1.30
CA GLY A 92 4.63 -19.08 -0.25
C GLY A 92 3.28 -18.47 0.10
N LEU A 93 2.44 -18.19 -0.90
CA LEU A 93 1.08 -17.73 -0.71
C LEU A 93 0.24 -18.76 0.05
N ALA A 94 0.28 -20.02 -0.40
CA ALA A 94 -0.44 -21.12 0.25
C ALA A 94 0.03 -21.37 1.68
N ALA A 95 1.34 -21.30 1.96
CA ALA A 95 1.89 -21.44 3.31
C ALA A 95 1.42 -20.33 4.28
N ASN A 96 1.11 -19.15 3.74
CA ASN A 96 0.53 -18.04 4.49
C ASN A 96 -1.01 -18.04 4.45
N GLY A 97 -1.65 -19.08 3.88
CA GLY A 97 -3.11 -19.20 3.79
C GLY A 97 -3.76 -18.25 2.78
N VAL A 98 -3.00 -17.62 1.88
CA VAL A 98 -3.51 -16.72 0.84
C VAL A 98 -3.99 -17.52 -0.36
N ASN A 99 -5.25 -17.32 -0.75
CA ASN A 99 -5.86 -17.89 -1.94
C ASN A 99 -6.83 -16.87 -2.53
N LEU A 100 -6.37 -16.02 -3.44
CA LEU A 100 -7.23 -14.98 -4.02
C LEU A 100 -7.65 -15.37 -5.43
N ASN A 101 -8.96 -15.54 -5.63
CA ASN A 101 -9.56 -15.77 -6.94
C ASN A 101 -10.43 -14.57 -7.30
N VAL A 102 -10.43 -14.18 -8.57
CA VAL A 102 -11.23 -13.06 -9.07
C VAL A 102 -11.80 -13.46 -10.42
N THR A 103 -13.09 -13.21 -10.64
CA THR A 103 -13.70 -13.32 -11.97
C THR A 103 -14.16 -11.94 -12.40
N LEU A 104 -13.71 -11.51 -13.57
CA LEU A 104 -14.01 -10.22 -14.19
C LEU A 104 -14.85 -10.48 -15.44
N ALA A 105 -16.05 -9.92 -15.49
CA ALA A 105 -17.00 -10.08 -16.58
C ALA A 105 -16.89 -8.95 -17.61
N THR A 106 -17.23 -9.26 -18.85
CA THR A 106 -17.12 -8.32 -19.99
C THR A 106 -18.03 -7.10 -19.90
N ASP A 107 -18.95 -7.05 -18.93
CA ASP A 107 -19.85 -5.93 -18.69
C ASP A 107 -19.33 -4.94 -17.63
N GLY A 108 -18.09 -5.12 -17.15
CA GLY A 108 -17.46 -4.27 -16.13
C GLY A 108 -17.80 -4.68 -14.69
N THR A 109 -18.52 -5.78 -14.49
CA THR A 109 -18.76 -6.36 -13.17
C THR A 109 -17.75 -7.46 -12.87
N GLY A 110 -17.50 -7.74 -11.60
CA GLY A 110 -16.68 -8.88 -11.20
C GLY A 110 -17.03 -9.39 -9.81
N VAL A 111 -16.44 -10.53 -9.46
CA VAL A 111 -16.69 -11.20 -8.20
C VAL A 111 -15.41 -11.81 -7.64
N ILE A 112 -15.23 -11.65 -6.33
CA ILE A 112 -14.32 -12.46 -5.52
C ILE A 112 -15.18 -13.58 -4.91
N PRO A 113 -15.04 -14.83 -5.39
CA PRO A 113 -15.94 -15.90 -4.99
C PRO A 113 -15.60 -16.42 -3.58
N GLU A 114 -16.60 -17.07 -2.96
CA GLU A 114 -16.40 -17.83 -1.73
C GLU A 114 -15.23 -18.82 -1.86
N GLY A 115 -14.50 -19.01 -0.75
CA GLY A 115 -13.27 -19.80 -0.72
C GLY A 115 -12.01 -19.00 -1.03
N SER A 116 -12.14 -17.72 -1.41
CA SER A 116 -11.01 -16.81 -1.46
C SER A 116 -10.59 -16.35 -0.06
N SER A 117 -9.31 -16.14 0.16
CA SER A 117 -8.71 -15.62 1.38
C SER A 117 -7.57 -14.65 1.07
N TYR A 118 -7.53 -13.52 1.79
CA TYR A 118 -6.53 -12.47 1.59
C TYR A 118 -6.06 -11.88 2.92
N PRO A 119 -4.80 -11.39 3.02
CA PRO A 119 -4.32 -10.71 4.22
C PRO A 119 -5.14 -9.45 4.52
N ASP A 120 -5.51 -9.30 5.78
CA ASP A 120 -6.15 -8.11 6.35
C ASP A 120 -5.46 -7.74 7.67
N ILE A 121 -5.67 -6.50 8.11
CA ILE A 121 -5.16 -5.97 9.36
C ILE A 121 -6.34 -5.68 10.27
N GLU A 122 -6.46 -6.45 11.35
CA GLU A 122 -7.44 -6.17 12.38
C GLU A 122 -6.87 -5.29 13.49
N LEU A 123 -7.75 -4.49 14.10
CA LEU A 123 -7.45 -3.69 15.27
C LEU A 123 -7.98 -4.41 16.51
N ASP A 124 -7.09 -4.71 17.45
CA ASP A 124 -7.48 -5.01 18.82
C ASP A 124 -7.77 -3.67 19.54
N PRO A 125 -9.04 -3.34 19.84
CA PRO A 125 -9.40 -2.08 20.46
C PRO A 125 -9.03 -2.02 21.95
N GLU A 126 -8.82 -3.16 22.60
CA GLU A 126 -8.46 -3.23 24.03
C GLU A 126 -6.96 -3.00 24.22
N ALA A 127 -6.14 -3.60 23.35
CA ALA A 127 -4.69 -3.41 23.37
C ALA A 127 -4.22 -2.23 22.50
N CYS A 128 -5.09 -1.61 21.69
CA CYS A 128 -4.75 -0.58 20.71
C CYS A 128 -3.61 -0.99 19.77
N VAL A 129 -3.53 -2.29 19.43
CA VAL A 129 -2.54 -2.84 18.50
C VAL A 129 -3.24 -3.40 17.27
N THR A 130 -2.60 -3.28 16.12
CA THR A 130 -3.05 -3.95 14.90
C THR A 130 -2.24 -5.21 14.68
N PHE A 131 -2.89 -6.27 14.20
CA PHE A 131 -2.22 -7.51 13.84
C PHE A 131 -2.70 -7.98 12.46
N GLY A 132 -1.78 -8.58 11.71
CA GLY A 132 -2.08 -9.18 10.42
C GLY A 132 -2.73 -10.54 10.60
N GLN A 133 -3.77 -10.81 9.84
CA GLN A 133 -4.37 -12.13 9.71
C GLN A 133 -4.86 -12.34 8.29
N VAL A 134 -5.14 -13.59 7.91
CA VAL A 134 -5.65 -13.92 6.58
C VAL A 134 -7.08 -14.39 6.75
N LEU A 135 -8.00 -13.64 6.14
CA LEU A 135 -9.43 -13.83 6.31
C LEU A 135 -10.08 -14.30 5.01
N PRO A 136 -11.17 -15.10 5.10
CA PRO A 136 -12.03 -15.33 3.96
C PRO A 136 -12.58 -14.00 3.42
N VAL A 137 -12.52 -13.82 2.11
CA VAL A 137 -13.00 -12.62 1.43
C VAL A 137 -13.98 -12.97 0.32
N THR A 138 -15.02 -12.17 0.21
CA THR A 138 -16.02 -12.21 -0.88
C THR A 138 -16.39 -10.80 -1.24
N ASP A 139 -16.54 -10.50 -2.52
CA ASP A 139 -16.76 -9.14 -2.97
C ASP A 139 -17.45 -9.11 -4.34
N GLU A 140 -18.23 -8.06 -4.57
CA GLU A 140 -18.76 -7.70 -5.89
C GLU A 140 -18.04 -6.44 -6.34
N VAL A 141 -17.26 -6.54 -7.42
CA VAL A 141 -16.42 -5.46 -7.91
C VAL A 141 -17.00 -4.82 -9.17
N ILE A 142 -16.75 -3.52 -9.33
CA ILE A 142 -17.03 -2.77 -10.56
C ILE A 142 -15.71 -2.20 -11.06
N TYR A 143 -15.38 -2.52 -12.30
CA TYR A 143 -14.10 -2.21 -12.91
C TYR A 143 -14.30 -1.74 -14.36
N THR A 144 -13.31 -1.03 -14.89
CA THR A 144 -13.16 -0.78 -16.33
C THR A 144 -11.75 -1.18 -16.75
N SER A 145 -11.56 -1.45 -18.04
CA SER A 145 -10.26 -1.80 -18.58
C SER A 145 -10.16 -1.45 -20.06
N THR A 146 -8.96 -1.08 -20.47
CA THR A 146 -8.59 -0.83 -21.87
C THR A 146 -7.27 -1.54 -22.15
N ALA A 147 -7.31 -2.68 -22.85
CA ALA A 147 -6.11 -3.49 -23.11
C ALA A 147 -5.04 -2.76 -23.92
N ASP A 148 -5.46 -2.04 -24.96
CA ASP A 148 -4.56 -1.35 -25.90
C ASP A 148 -4.48 0.16 -25.59
N ALA A 149 -4.44 0.52 -24.31
CA ALA A 149 -4.38 1.93 -23.89
C ALA A 149 -3.08 2.63 -24.33
N GLY A 150 -2.00 1.85 -24.56
CA GLY A 150 -0.70 2.37 -25.00
C GLY A 150 -0.04 3.30 -23.98
N VAL A 151 -0.42 3.17 -22.69
CA VAL A 151 0.10 4.02 -21.62
C VAL A 151 1.44 3.45 -21.16
N LEU A 152 2.43 4.31 -20.99
CA LEU A 152 3.72 3.89 -20.44
C LEU A 152 3.57 3.63 -18.94
N LEU A 153 3.93 2.42 -18.52
CA LEU A 153 3.98 2.09 -17.11
C LEU A 153 4.98 3.03 -16.39
N PRO A 154 4.60 3.67 -15.27
CA PRO A 154 5.44 4.66 -14.62
C PRO A 154 6.83 4.14 -14.24
N GLU A 155 7.84 4.96 -14.52
CA GLU A 155 9.23 4.73 -14.12
C GLU A 155 9.49 5.05 -12.64
N THR A 156 8.52 5.67 -11.98
CA THR A 156 8.56 6.02 -10.56
C THR A 156 7.33 5.49 -9.84
N ASN A 157 7.49 5.07 -8.59
CA ASN A 157 6.39 4.65 -7.74
C ASN A 157 5.65 5.84 -7.11
N ILE A 158 4.59 5.55 -6.35
CA ILE A 158 3.71 6.55 -5.73
C ILE A 158 4.41 7.52 -4.77
N VAL A 159 5.58 7.14 -4.24
CA VAL A 159 6.36 8.01 -3.33
C VAL A 159 7.46 8.78 -4.07
N GLY A 160 7.59 8.61 -5.39
CA GLY A 160 8.56 9.30 -6.23
C GLY A 160 9.93 8.64 -6.33
N LEU A 161 10.08 7.39 -5.85
CA LEU A 161 11.30 6.60 -6.04
C LEU A 161 11.23 5.81 -7.36
N PRO A 162 12.37 5.36 -7.93
CA PRO A 162 12.37 4.47 -9.08
C PRO A 162 11.44 3.27 -8.89
N SER A 163 10.66 2.96 -9.92
CA SER A 163 9.75 1.82 -9.94
C SER A 163 10.54 0.52 -9.82
N LEU A 164 10.07 -0.38 -8.94
CA LEU A 164 10.60 -1.74 -8.84
C LEU A 164 9.99 -2.67 -9.89
N ASN A 165 9.06 -2.18 -10.70
CA ASN A 165 8.43 -2.98 -11.74
C ASN A 165 9.43 -3.23 -12.88
N ARG A 166 9.66 -4.50 -13.20
CA ARG A 166 10.55 -4.94 -14.30
C ARG A 166 10.09 -4.47 -15.69
N TYR A 167 8.84 -4.02 -15.82
CA TYR A 167 8.23 -3.52 -17.05
C TYR A 167 8.04 -1.98 -17.02
N ALA A 168 8.67 -1.29 -16.08
CA ALA A 168 8.68 0.18 -16.07
C ALA A 168 9.13 0.73 -17.44
N GLY A 169 8.38 1.72 -17.97
CA GLY A 169 8.63 2.31 -19.28
C GLY A 169 8.13 1.50 -20.48
N THR A 170 7.47 0.35 -20.28
CA THR A 170 6.79 -0.37 -21.38
C THR A 170 5.34 0.08 -21.53
N GLU A 171 4.81 0.04 -22.75
CA GLU A 171 3.39 0.25 -23.01
C GLU A 171 2.54 -0.88 -22.40
N VAL A 172 1.46 -0.49 -21.72
CA VAL A 172 0.49 -1.39 -21.07
C VAL A 172 -0.94 -0.90 -21.29
N GLY A 173 -1.90 -1.78 -21.01
CA GLY A 173 -3.30 -1.40 -20.85
C GLY A 173 -3.58 -0.68 -19.53
N THR A 174 -4.79 -0.18 -19.37
CA THR A 174 -5.29 0.48 -18.15
C THR A 174 -6.42 -0.31 -17.51
N MET A 175 -6.63 -0.11 -16.22
CA MET A 175 -7.74 -0.67 -15.45
C MET A 175 -8.19 0.34 -14.38
N SER A 176 -9.46 0.37 -14.03
CA SER A 176 -9.96 0.99 -12.81
C SER A 176 -10.58 -0.03 -11.86
N LEU A 177 -10.66 0.35 -10.59
CA LEU A 177 -11.53 -0.30 -9.61
C LEU A 177 -12.35 0.77 -8.91
N SER A 178 -13.67 0.72 -9.09
CA SER A 178 -14.61 1.74 -8.58
C SER A 178 -15.55 1.21 -7.49
N GLN A 179 -15.63 -0.10 -7.32
CA GLN A 179 -16.34 -0.75 -6.23
C GLN A 179 -15.57 -1.97 -5.75
N SER A 180 -15.40 -2.06 -4.43
CA SER A 180 -14.85 -3.19 -3.69
C SER A 180 -15.03 -2.92 -2.20
N VAL A 181 -15.24 -3.97 -1.40
CA VAL A 181 -15.16 -3.89 0.07
C VAL A 181 -13.78 -4.29 0.61
N VAL A 182 -12.96 -4.94 -0.23
CA VAL A 182 -11.63 -5.47 0.14
C VAL A 182 -10.51 -4.55 -0.32
N PHE A 183 -10.60 -4.01 -1.54
CA PHE A 183 -9.51 -3.30 -2.20
C PHE A 183 -9.75 -1.79 -2.30
N SER A 184 -8.65 -1.05 -2.36
CA SER A 184 -8.65 0.39 -2.58
C SER A 184 -9.05 0.72 -4.02
N PHE A 185 -9.75 1.84 -4.20
CA PHE A 185 -10.16 2.30 -5.52
C PHE A 185 -9.02 3.01 -6.25
N PHE A 186 -8.98 2.84 -7.57
CA PHE A 186 -8.05 3.54 -8.44
C PHE A 186 -8.73 3.86 -9.78
N PRO A 187 -8.47 5.05 -10.35
CA PRO A 187 -9.04 5.46 -11.63
C PRO A 187 -8.36 4.75 -12.80
N GLU A 188 -9.03 4.74 -13.96
CA GLU A 188 -8.45 4.19 -15.20
C GLU A 188 -7.41 5.13 -15.80
N GLU A 189 -7.72 6.43 -15.79
CA GLU A 189 -6.77 7.46 -16.18
C GLU A 189 -5.92 7.86 -14.99
N ALA A 190 -4.62 7.97 -15.24
CA ALA A 190 -3.66 8.28 -14.21
C ALA A 190 -3.89 9.68 -13.62
N THR A 191 -4.18 9.75 -12.32
CA THR A 191 -4.41 11.02 -11.62
C THR A 191 -3.29 11.30 -10.63
N THR A 192 -2.82 12.53 -10.55
CA THR A 192 -1.90 12.94 -9.48
C THR A 192 -2.56 12.73 -8.12
N ASP A 193 -1.88 11.96 -7.27
CA ASP A 193 -2.20 11.90 -5.84
C ASP A 193 -1.20 12.75 -5.06
N VAL A 194 -1.64 13.28 -3.93
CA VAL A 194 -0.86 14.18 -3.08
C VAL A 194 -0.79 13.58 -1.69
N ALA A 195 0.44 13.29 -1.26
CA ALA A 195 0.66 12.86 0.12
C ALA A 195 0.10 13.91 1.09
N PRO A 196 -0.60 13.50 2.16
CA PRO A 196 -1.22 14.43 3.13
C PRO A 196 -0.18 15.23 3.94
N MET A 197 1.10 14.87 3.82
CA MET A 197 2.23 15.55 4.42
C MET A 197 3.43 15.44 3.47
N PRO A 198 4.38 16.41 3.51
CA PRO A 198 5.66 16.27 2.84
C PRO A 198 6.33 14.95 3.22
N LEU A 199 6.85 14.21 2.24
CA LEU A 199 7.60 12.98 2.50
C LEU A 199 9.10 13.29 2.48
N TYR A 200 9.86 12.68 3.37
CA TYR A 200 11.31 12.82 3.45
C TYR A 200 11.94 11.44 3.48
N PHE A 201 12.85 11.18 2.55
CA PHE A 201 13.57 9.92 2.50
C PHE A 201 14.83 9.96 3.37
N ALA A 202 15.42 8.79 3.64
CA ALA A 202 16.46 8.61 4.65
C ALA A 202 17.77 9.41 4.37
N ASP A 203 18.02 9.77 3.12
CA ASP A 203 19.12 10.64 2.66
C ASP A 203 18.76 12.15 2.68
N GLY A 204 17.56 12.49 3.15
CA GLY A 204 17.08 13.87 3.25
C GLY A 204 16.45 14.43 1.98
N HIS A 205 16.29 13.65 0.90
CA HIS A 205 15.60 14.16 -0.27
C HIS A 205 14.10 14.29 -0.03
N PHE A 206 13.51 15.35 -0.60
CA PHE A 206 12.08 15.59 -0.57
C PHE A 206 11.39 14.60 -1.49
N GLY A 207 10.38 13.90 -0.99
CA GLY A 207 9.49 13.10 -1.82
C GLY A 207 8.64 14.02 -2.66
N THR A 208 8.94 14.07 -3.95
CA THR A 208 8.31 14.97 -4.91
C THR A 208 6.93 14.45 -5.35
N SER A 209 6.11 13.90 -4.45
CA SER A 209 4.80 13.30 -4.75
C SER A 209 3.90 14.28 -5.52
N MET A 210 4.05 14.22 -6.84
CA MET A 210 3.26 14.76 -7.94
C MET A 210 3.28 13.72 -9.08
N THR A 211 3.48 12.44 -8.74
CA THR A 211 3.45 11.35 -9.71
C THR A 211 1.99 10.93 -9.93
N PRO A 212 1.53 10.83 -11.18
CA PRO A 212 0.24 10.26 -11.51
C PRO A 212 0.17 8.81 -10.98
N ASN A 213 -0.92 8.47 -10.28
CA ASN A 213 -1.29 7.08 -10.01
C ASN A 213 -1.39 6.34 -11.35
N ALA A 214 -0.72 5.20 -11.52
CA ALA A 214 -1.06 4.25 -12.57
C ALA A 214 -1.31 2.88 -11.93
#